data_AF-A0A8W8MPG4-F1
#
_entry.id   AF-A0A8W8MPG4-F1
#
_cell.length_a   1.000
_cell.length_b   1.000
_cell.length_c   1.000
_cell.angle_alpha   90.00
_cell.angle_beta   90.00
_cell.angle_gamma   90.00
#
_symmetry.space_group_name_H-M   'P 1'
#
loop_
_entity.id
_entity.type
_entity.pdbx_description
1 polymer ?
#
loop_
_entity_poly.entity_id
_entity_poly.type
_entity_poly.pdbx_seq_one_letter_code
_entity_poly.pdbx_strand_id
1 'polypeptide(L)'
;MKKGSPAHDALRKIILDKRFLNNIHYYLNFRSTAELESYHNHLLMYSSKRFAYSPPVYRARCLLAALDYNHNVDRQPIRNRDGTLRLQRTFNKKSGRWTVYPVKEKKTYHYIEMMMEWILEKRLEDKEGFHKKQDLEEGDPRRLAGNIALVPPPPTAELAAEKKSRFDQSS
;
A
#
# COMPACT_ATOMS: atom_id res chain seq x y z
N MET A 1 -20.00 -22.99 -34.43
CA MET A 1 -19.16 -24.14 -34.85
C MET A 1 -20.00 -25.39 -34.87
N LYS A 2 -19.97 -26.20 -35.94
CA LYS A 2 -20.62 -27.52 -35.95
C LYS A 2 -19.75 -28.54 -35.22
N LYS A 3 -20.36 -29.39 -34.39
CA LYS A 3 -19.68 -30.49 -33.68
C LYS A 3 -19.02 -31.42 -34.71
N GLY A 4 -17.73 -31.70 -34.54
CA GLY A 4 -16.94 -32.52 -35.47
C GLY A 4 -16.51 -31.81 -36.76
N SER A 5 -16.65 -30.48 -36.86
CA SER A 5 -15.99 -29.74 -37.93
C SER A 5 -14.47 -29.65 -37.67
N PRO A 6 -13.63 -29.47 -38.70
CA PRO A 6 -12.18 -29.32 -38.53
C PRO A 6 -11.80 -28.22 -37.53
N ALA A 7 -12.55 -27.12 -37.54
CA ALA A 7 -12.36 -26.01 -36.60
C ALA A 7 -12.77 -26.42 -35.16
N HIS A 8 -13.84 -27.19 -34.97
CA HIS A 8 -14.24 -27.72 -33.66
C HIS A 8 -13.18 -28.66 -33.10
N ASP A 9 -12.61 -29.53 -33.94
CA ASP A 9 -11.61 -30.51 -33.49
C ASP A 9 -10.25 -29.86 -33.23
N ALA A 10 -9.85 -28.86 -34.01
CA ALA A 10 -8.68 -28.02 -33.72
C ALA A 10 -8.83 -27.28 -32.38
N LEU A 11 -10.00 -26.67 -32.14
CA LEU A 11 -10.28 -25.99 -30.86
C LEU A 11 -10.28 -26.99 -29.69
N ARG A 12 -10.89 -28.17 -29.88
CA ARG A 12 -10.91 -29.23 -28.88
C ARG A 12 -9.50 -29.71 -28.52
N LYS A 13 -8.62 -29.85 -29.52
CA LYS A 13 -7.22 -30.26 -29.31
C LYS A 13 -6.44 -29.22 -28.49
N ILE A 14 -6.70 -27.94 -28.70
CA ILE A 14 -6.05 -26.85 -27.95
C ILE A 14 -6.58 -26.77 -26.51
N ILE A 15 -7.91 -26.79 -26.34
CA ILE A 15 -8.54 -26.62 -25.01
C ILE A 15 -8.30 -27.85 -24.12
N LEU A 16 -8.32 -29.06 -24.69
CA LEU A 16 -8.11 -30.31 -23.95
C LEU A 16 -6.65 -30.77 -23.92
N ASP A 17 -5.71 -29.93 -24.34
CA ASP A 17 -4.29 -30.24 -24.24
C ASP A 17 -3.90 -30.40 -22.76
N LYS A 18 -3.40 -31.59 -22.38
CA LYS A 18 -3.04 -31.90 -20.98
C LYS A 18 -1.97 -30.95 -20.43
N ARG A 19 -1.01 -30.52 -21.25
CA ARG A 19 0.03 -29.58 -20.84
C ARG A 19 -0.57 -28.19 -20.64
N PHE A 20 -1.49 -27.77 -21.49
CA PHE A 20 -2.23 -26.51 -21.31
C PHE A 20 -3.06 -26.54 -20.02
N LEU A 21 -3.90 -27.56 -19.82
CA LEU A 21 -4.75 -27.69 -18.63
C LEU A 21 -3.94 -27.74 -17.33
N ASN A 22 -2.81 -28.45 -17.32
CA ASN A 22 -1.92 -28.48 -16.15
C ASN A 22 -1.26 -27.12 -15.89
N ASN A 23 -1.01 -26.31 -16.91
CA ASN A 23 -0.32 -25.03 -16.76
C ASN A 23 -1.25 -23.82 -16.72
N ILE A 24 -2.54 -23.97 -17.04
CA ILE A 24 -3.48 -22.85 -17.19
C ILE A 24 -3.59 -22.01 -15.91
N HIS A 25 -3.46 -22.63 -14.74
CA HIS A 25 -3.47 -21.93 -13.45
C HIS A 25 -2.23 -21.04 -13.24
N TYR A 26 -1.08 -21.35 -13.87
CA TYR A 26 0.07 -20.43 -13.93
C TYR A 26 -0.21 -19.25 -14.88
N TYR A 27 -1.00 -19.47 -15.94
CA TYR A 27 -1.39 -18.43 -16.89
C TYR A 27 -2.49 -17.48 -16.36
N LEU A 28 -3.34 -17.96 -15.46
CA LEU A 28 -4.30 -17.11 -14.74
C LEU A 28 -3.61 -16.07 -13.84
N ASN A 29 -2.35 -16.33 -13.48
CA ASN A 29 -1.53 -15.45 -12.63
C ASN A 29 -0.69 -14.42 -13.42
N PHE A 30 -0.94 -14.19 -14.72
CA PHE A 30 -0.37 -13.03 -15.46
C PHE A 30 -0.96 -11.68 -15.00
N ARG A 31 -1.23 -11.54 -13.69
CA ARG A 31 -1.51 -10.25 -13.09
C ARG A 31 -0.16 -9.65 -12.72
N SER A 32 0.28 -8.67 -13.52
CA SER A 32 1.35 -7.79 -13.08
C SER A 32 0.95 -7.19 -11.72
N THR A 33 1.75 -7.45 -10.69
CA THR A 33 1.60 -6.84 -9.36
C THR A 33 2.16 -5.43 -9.32
N ALA A 34 2.62 -4.89 -10.46
CA ALA A 34 3.31 -3.59 -10.52
C ALA A 34 2.49 -2.45 -9.91
N GLU A 35 1.18 -2.40 -10.15
CA GLU A 35 0.34 -1.35 -9.55
C GLU A 35 0.16 -1.54 -8.04
N LEU A 36 0.02 -2.79 -7.58
CA LEU A 36 -0.07 -3.09 -6.15
C LEU A 36 1.24 -2.78 -5.42
N GLU A 37 2.38 -3.09 -6.04
CA GLU A 37 3.71 -2.74 -5.54
C GLU A 37 3.92 -1.22 -5.54
N SER A 38 3.44 -0.53 -6.58
CA SER A 38 3.45 0.94 -6.68
C SER A 38 2.65 1.56 -5.54
N TYR A 39 1.44 1.06 -5.28
CA TYR A 39 0.61 1.50 -4.15
C TYR A 39 1.29 1.21 -2.81
N HIS A 40 1.86 0.01 -2.62
CA HIS A 40 2.55 -0.33 -1.37
C HIS A 40 3.76 0.60 -1.12
N ASN A 41 4.54 0.89 -2.15
CA ASN A 41 5.64 1.86 -2.06
C ASN A 41 5.11 3.26 -1.70
N HIS A 42 3.97 3.65 -2.25
CA HIS A 42 3.34 4.92 -1.93
C HIS A 42 2.83 4.98 -0.48
N LEU A 43 2.21 3.91 0.00
CA LEU A 43 1.77 3.74 1.39
C LEU A 43 2.94 3.89 2.38
N LEU A 44 4.11 3.35 2.04
CA LEU A 44 5.32 3.46 2.86
C LEU A 44 5.86 4.89 2.97
N MET A 45 5.55 5.79 2.02
CA MET A 45 5.91 7.20 2.13
C MET A 45 5.13 7.90 3.26
N TYR A 46 3.88 7.52 3.47
CA TYR A 46 3.01 8.08 4.53
C TYR A 46 3.15 7.32 5.85
N SER A 47 3.39 6.01 5.78
CA SER A 47 3.36 5.10 6.93
C SER A 47 4.62 4.22 6.94
N SER A 48 5.78 4.88 7.05
CA SER A 48 7.06 4.19 7.06
C SER A 48 7.17 3.21 8.23
N LYS A 49 7.62 1.99 7.94
CA LYS A 49 7.84 0.92 8.94
C LYS A 49 8.88 1.27 10.01
N ARG A 50 9.63 2.36 9.82
CA ARG A 50 10.68 2.81 10.75
C ARG A 50 10.14 3.57 11.95
N PHE A 51 8.87 3.97 11.92
CA PHE A 51 8.25 4.73 12.99
C PHE A 51 7.12 3.92 13.62
N ALA A 52 6.98 4.05 14.94
CA ALA A 52 5.84 3.53 15.66
C ALA A 52 4.67 4.51 15.52
N TYR A 53 3.49 3.99 15.18
CA TYR A 53 2.27 4.76 15.06
C TYR A 53 1.19 4.13 15.94
N SER A 54 0.40 4.96 16.61
CA SER A 54 -0.82 4.46 17.24
C SER A 54 -1.81 4.00 16.15
N PRO A 55 -2.69 3.02 16.43
CA PRO A 55 -3.67 2.54 15.46
C PRO A 55 -4.47 3.63 14.72
N PRO A 56 -5.05 4.66 15.38
CA PRO A 56 -5.82 5.69 14.67
C PRO A 56 -4.93 6.54 13.76
N VAL A 57 -3.71 6.84 14.19
CA VAL A 57 -2.75 7.62 13.40
C VAL A 57 -2.27 6.83 12.19
N TYR A 58 -1.99 5.54 12.36
CA TYR A 58 -1.62 4.65 11.25
C TYR A 58 -2.74 4.59 10.23
N ARG A 59 -3.99 4.36 10.68
CA ARG A 59 -5.16 4.33 9.80
C ARG A 59 -5.33 5.64 9.03
N ALA A 60 -5.27 6.78 9.70
CA ALA A 60 -5.39 8.09 9.05
C ALA A 60 -4.33 8.27 7.95
N ARG A 61 -3.07 7.86 8.21
CA ARG A 61 -1.99 7.89 7.22
C ARG A 61 -2.24 6.95 6.04
N CYS A 62 -2.78 5.76 6.27
CA CYS A 62 -3.18 4.85 5.19
C CYS A 62 -4.27 5.45 4.30
N LEU A 63 -5.27 6.11 4.91
CA LEU A 63 -6.34 6.79 4.18
C LEU A 63 -5.79 7.95 3.33
N LEU A 64 -4.91 8.78 3.89
CA LEU A 64 -4.26 9.87 3.15
C LEU A 64 -3.44 9.34 1.96
N ALA A 65 -2.69 8.24 2.15
CA ALA A 65 -1.95 7.59 1.07
C ALA A 65 -2.87 7.05 -0.03
N ALA A 66 -4.03 6.49 0.34
CA ALA A 66 -5.02 6.01 -0.61
C ALA A 66 -5.62 7.17 -1.43
N LEU A 67 -5.96 8.28 -0.78
CA LEU A 67 -6.47 9.48 -1.46
C LEU A 67 -5.43 10.06 -2.44
N ASP A 68 -4.18 10.24 -2.01
CA ASP A 68 -3.09 10.73 -2.87
C ASP A 68 -2.83 9.79 -4.05
N TYR A 69 -2.81 8.47 -3.80
CA TYR A 69 -2.63 7.49 -4.88
C TYR A 69 -3.77 7.54 -5.89
N ASN A 70 -5.03 7.48 -5.43
CA ASN A 70 -6.19 7.47 -6.29
C ASN A 70 -6.28 8.73 -7.16
N HIS A 71 -5.91 9.89 -6.63
CA HIS A 71 -5.89 11.12 -7.41
C HIS A 71 -4.74 11.17 -8.45
N ASN A 72 -3.71 10.36 -8.29
CA ASN A 72 -2.48 10.44 -9.09
C ASN A 72 -2.15 9.19 -9.92
N VAL A 73 -2.93 8.11 -9.81
CA VAL A 73 -2.67 6.82 -10.49
C VAL A 73 -2.88 6.95 -12.01
N ASP A 74 -3.94 7.62 -12.44
CA ASP A 74 -4.37 7.72 -13.85
C ASP A 74 -3.78 8.94 -14.59
N ARG A 75 -2.71 9.51 -14.05
CA ARG A 75 -2.00 10.61 -14.71
C ARG A 75 -1.49 10.18 -16.08
N GLN A 76 -1.76 11.03 -17.07
CA GLN A 76 -1.41 10.77 -18.45
C GLN A 76 0.11 10.78 -18.64
N PRO A 77 0.62 10.03 -19.63
CA PRO A 77 2.03 10.10 -20.01
C PRO A 77 2.34 11.40 -20.75
N ILE A 78 3.51 11.97 -20.45
CA ILE A 78 3.99 13.20 -21.09
C ILE A 78 4.25 12.94 -22.57
N ARG A 79 3.74 13.83 -23.42
CA ARG A 79 4.04 13.87 -24.85
C ARG A 79 5.10 14.94 -25.14
N ASN A 80 6.03 14.59 -26.02
CA ASN A 80 7.01 15.51 -26.59
C ASN A 80 6.33 16.43 -27.61
N ARG A 81 7.04 17.48 -28.08
CA ARG A 81 6.52 18.43 -29.08
C ARG A 81 6.14 17.77 -30.41
N ASP A 82 6.77 16.65 -30.73
CA ASP A 82 6.51 15.83 -31.91
C ASP A 82 5.33 14.85 -31.73
N GLY A 83 4.65 14.87 -30.57
CA GLY A 83 3.52 14.00 -30.24
C GLY A 83 3.90 12.61 -29.71
N THR A 84 5.19 12.28 -29.69
CA THR A 84 5.70 10.99 -29.17
C THR A 84 5.68 10.94 -27.64
N LEU A 85 5.62 9.74 -27.05
CA LEU A 85 5.69 9.59 -25.59
C LEU A 85 7.11 9.81 -25.09
N ARG A 86 7.24 10.56 -23.99
CA ARG A 86 8.51 10.66 -23.27
C ARG A 86 8.77 9.36 -22.50
N LEU A 87 9.85 8.66 -22.84
CA LEU A 87 10.21 7.37 -22.24
C LEU A 87 11.39 7.50 -21.26
N GLN A 88 11.38 6.66 -20.23
CA GLN A 88 12.48 6.50 -19.27
C GLN A 88 12.97 5.05 -19.27
N ARG A 89 14.29 4.88 -19.38
CA ARG A 89 14.96 3.56 -19.34
C ARG A 89 15.20 3.13 -17.90
N THR A 90 14.93 1.86 -17.61
CA THR A 90 15.20 1.24 -16.30
C THR A 90 15.87 -0.12 -16.50
N PHE A 91 16.92 -0.38 -15.72
CA PHE A 91 17.63 -1.66 -15.74
C PHE A 91 17.11 -2.59 -14.65
N ASN A 92 16.63 -3.78 -15.03
CA ASN A 92 16.25 -4.81 -14.08
C ASN A 92 17.48 -5.63 -13.69
N LYS A 93 17.96 -5.46 -12.46
CA LYS A 93 19.14 -6.14 -11.93
C LYS A 93 18.99 -7.67 -11.86
N LYS A 94 17.77 -8.18 -11.64
CA LYS A 94 17.51 -9.62 -11.50
C LYS A 94 17.54 -10.33 -12.85
N SER A 95 16.95 -9.72 -13.89
CA SER A 95 16.90 -10.31 -15.23
C SER A 95 18.05 -9.86 -16.14
N GLY A 96 18.84 -8.85 -15.73
CA GLY A 96 19.90 -8.24 -16.55
C GLY A 96 19.39 -7.50 -17.79
N ARG A 97 18.10 -7.15 -17.84
CA ARG A 97 17.44 -6.57 -19.03
C ARG A 97 17.14 -5.10 -18.84
N TRP A 98 17.30 -4.34 -19.92
CA TRP A 98 16.78 -2.98 -20.03
C TRP A 98 15.31 -3.00 -20.40
N THR A 99 14.54 -2.14 -19.74
CA THR A 99 13.11 -1.91 -20.00
C THR A 99 12.85 -0.41 -20.13
N VAL A 100 11.75 -0.05 -20.78
CA VAL A 100 11.34 1.35 -20.96
C VAL A 100 9.92 1.53 -20.47
N TYR A 101 9.65 2.68 -19.86
CA TYR A 101 8.31 3.07 -19.41
C TYR A 101 8.01 4.51 -19.79
N PRO A 102 6.75 4.84 -20.10
CA PRO A 102 6.34 6.21 -20.33
C PRO A 102 6.38 7.02 -19.03
N VAL A 103 6.91 8.24 -19.11
CA VAL A 103 6.98 9.17 -17.98
C VAL A 103 5.62 9.83 -17.82
N LYS A 104 4.97 9.65 -16.66
CA LYS A 104 3.71 10.33 -16.32
C LYS A 104 3.92 11.81 -16.04
N GLU A 105 2.88 12.60 -16.22
CA GLU A 105 2.83 14.02 -15.84
C GLU A 105 3.21 14.26 -14.38
N LYS A 106 3.45 15.52 -13.99
CA LYS A 106 3.72 15.86 -12.58
C LYS A 106 2.48 15.63 -11.71
N LYS A 107 2.69 15.43 -10.40
CA LYS A 107 1.57 15.27 -9.45
C LYS A 107 0.84 16.59 -9.31
N THR A 108 -0.47 16.53 -9.16
CA THR A 108 -1.32 17.66 -8.77
C THR A 108 -1.82 17.43 -7.36
N TYR A 109 -2.09 18.52 -6.63
CA TYR A 109 -2.43 18.49 -5.21
C TYR A 109 -3.70 19.29 -4.88
N HIS A 110 -4.54 19.60 -5.88
CA HIS A 110 -5.78 20.37 -5.68
C HIS A 110 -6.74 19.72 -4.67
N TYR A 111 -6.76 18.39 -4.61
CA TYR A 111 -7.55 17.66 -3.60
C TYR A 111 -7.12 17.98 -2.16
N ILE A 112 -5.88 18.39 -1.92
CA ILE A 112 -5.40 18.79 -0.59
C ILE A 112 -6.06 20.11 -0.18
N GLU A 113 -6.12 21.08 -1.09
CA GLU A 113 -6.77 22.38 -0.84
C GLU A 113 -8.25 22.18 -0.49
N MET A 114 -8.95 21.35 -1.28
CA MET A 114 -10.35 20.99 -1.03
C MET A 114 -10.54 20.25 0.30
N MET A 115 -9.65 19.32 0.66
CA MET A 115 -9.72 18.65 1.97
C MET A 115 -9.49 19.64 3.13
N MET A 116 -8.57 20.58 2.98
CA MET A 116 -8.34 21.61 4.01
C MET A 116 -9.57 22.49 4.20
N GLU A 117 -10.23 22.89 3.11
CA GLU A 117 -11.51 23.63 3.15
C GLU A 117 -12.57 22.84 3.92
N TRP A 118 -12.80 21.57 3.58
CA TRP A 118 -13.77 20.72 4.29
C TRP A 118 -13.44 20.56 5.78
N ILE A 119 -12.16 20.43 6.13
CA ILE A 119 -11.73 20.35 7.53
C ILE A 119 -12.08 21.65 8.27
N LEU A 120 -11.85 22.80 7.65
CA LEU A 120 -12.17 24.10 8.23
C LEU A 120 -13.67 24.30 8.40
N GLU A 121 -14.47 23.98 7.37
CA GLU A 121 -15.94 24.03 7.45
C GLU A 121 -16.47 23.13 8.57
N LYS A 122 -16.04 21.87 8.59
CA LYS A 122 -16.44 20.92 9.66
C LYS A 122 -16.02 21.42 11.04
N ARG A 123 -14.89 22.12 11.14
CA ARG A 123 -14.43 22.69 12.40
C ARG A 123 -15.25 23.90 12.84
N LEU A 124 -15.73 24.73 11.91
CA LEU A 124 -16.61 25.86 12.23
C LEU A 124 -18.00 25.38 12.70
N GLU A 125 -18.47 24.26 12.17
CA GLU A 125 -19.74 23.63 12.56
C GLU A 125 -19.64 22.88 13.91
N ASP A 126 -18.45 22.44 14.29
CA ASP A 126 -18.19 21.66 15.50
C ASP A 126 -18.23 22.52 16.78
N LYS A 127 -19.27 22.29 17.60
CA LYS A 127 -19.50 22.99 18.87
C LYS A 127 -18.80 22.35 20.08
N GLU A 128 -18.24 21.15 19.95
CA GLU A 128 -17.72 20.37 21.08
C GLU A 128 -16.22 20.58 21.37
N GLY A 129 -15.45 21.14 20.42
CA GLY A 129 -14.04 21.48 20.63
C GLY A 129 -13.05 20.30 20.44
N PHE A 130 -11.72 20.55 20.50
CA PHE A 130 -10.68 19.59 20.08
C PHE A 130 -10.24 18.58 21.17
N HIS A 131 -10.66 18.78 22.42
CA HIS A 131 -9.99 18.19 23.59
C HIS A 131 -10.68 16.95 24.18
N LYS A 132 -11.52 16.26 23.42
CA LYS A 132 -12.12 15.02 23.91
C LYS A 132 -11.18 13.84 23.65
N LYS A 133 -11.00 13.00 24.66
CA LYS A 133 -10.36 11.70 24.49
C LYS A 133 -11.27 10.89 23.56
N GLN A 134 -10.82 10.62 22.33
CA GLN A 134 -11.58 9.79 21.39
C GLN A 134 -11.68 8.39 21.99
N ASP A 135 -12.91 7.87 22.04
CA ASP A 135 -13.13 6.47 22.36
C ASP A 135 -12.45 5.61 21.30
N LEU A 136 -11.91 4.46 21.73
CA LEU A 136 -11.32 3.50 20.81
C LEU A 136 -12.41 3.06 19.82
N GLU A 137 -12.13 2.94 18.54
CA GLU A 137 -13.11 2.37 17.61
C GLU A 137 -13.38 0.89 17.92
N GLU A 138 -14.55 0.37 17.51
CA GLU A 138 -15.00 -1.00 17.81
C GLU A 138 -13.97 -2.08 17.42
N GLY A 139 -13.28 -1.91 16.29
CA GLY A 139 -12.24 -2.82 15.80
C GLY A 139 -10.81 -2.50 16.28
N ASP A 140 -10.62 -1.60 17.24
CA ASP A 140 -9.27 -1.27 17.72
C ASP A 140 -8.70 -2.42 18.56
N PRO A 141 -7.51 -2.97 18.21
CA PRO A 141 -6.92 -4.10 18.94
C PRO A 141 -6.67 -3.79 20.42
N ARG A 142 -6.54 -2.52 20.80
CA ARG A 142 -6.39 -2.10 22.20
C ARG A 142 -7.65 -2.32 23.03
N ARG A 143 -8.81 -2.57 22.41
CA ARG A 143 -10.03 -3.03 23.10
C ARG A 143 -9.93 -4.49 23.55
N LEU A 144 -9.12 -5.31 22.87
CA LEU A 144 -8.94 -6.72 23.21
C LEU A 144 -7.91 -6.89 24.34
N ALA A 145 -6.78 -6.19 24.25
CA ALA A 145 -5.76 -6.17 25.29
C ALA A 145 -5.01 -4.83 25.27
N GLY A 146 -4.74 -4.26 26.45
CA GLY A 146 -4.04 -2.98 26.58
C GLY A 146 -2.57 -3.01 26.15
N ASN A 147 -1.98 -4.20 26.06
CA ASN A 147 -0.63 -4.42 25.54
C ASN A 147 -0.60 -5.69 24.65
N ILE A 148 0.51 -5.88 23.93
CA ILE A 148 0.73 -7.07 23.08
C ILE A 148 1.28 -8.29 23.85
N ALA A 149 1.55 -8.13 25.16
CA ALA A 149 2.17 -9.18 25.95
C ALA A 149 1.13 -10.23 26.34
N LEU A 150 1.48 -11.50 26.15
CA LEU A 150 0.62 -12.64 26.54
C LEU A 150 0.56 -12.84 28.07
N VAL A 151 1.48 -12.23 28.81
CA VAL A 151 1.66 -12.39 30.25
C VAL A 151 1.64 -11.00 30.90
N PRO A 152 1.01 -10.83 32.07
CA PRO A 152 1.07 -9.56 32.78
C PRO A 152 2.53 -9.16 33.09
N PRO A 153 2.86 -7.86 33.01
CA PRO A 153 4.20 -7.42 33.38
C PRO A 153 4.44 -7.66 34.87
N PRO A 154 5.65 -8.12 35.27
CA PRO A 154 6.03 -8.14 36.67
C PRO A 154 6.07 -6.71 37.24
N PRO A 155 6.06 -6.55 38.58
CA PRO A 155 6.15 -5.25 39.22
C PRO A 155 7.34 -4.42 38.71
N THR A 156 7.11 -3.12 38.49
CA THR A 156 8.15 -2.20 37.99
C THR A 156 9.41 -2.20 38.85
N ALA A 157 9.28 -2.43 40.16
CA ALA A 157 10.41 -2.51 41.08
C ALA A 157 11.34 -3.71 40.78
N GLU A 158 10.78 -4.87 40.46
CA GLU A 158 11.54 -6.07 40.08
C GLU A 158 12.28 -5.84 38.76
N LEU A 159 11.55 -5.32 37.76
CA LEU A 159 12.13 -4.96 36.46
C LEU A 159 13.27 -3.94 36.56
N ALA A 160 13.16 -2.98 37.49
CA ALA A 160 14.19 -1.98 37.73
C ALA A 160 15.44 -2.58 38.40
N ALA A 161 15.26 -3.51 39.34
CA ALA A 161 16.37 -4.20 40.00
C ALA A 161 17.14 -5.13 39.04
N GLU A 162 16.45 -5.78 38.11
CA GLU A 162 17.05 -6.65 37.08
C GLU A 162 17.73 -5.86 35.94
N LYS A 163 17.41 -4.58 35.78
CA LYS A 163 17.91 -3.74 34.69
C LYS A 163 19.41 -3.45 34.85
N LYS A 164 20.25 -4.21 34.13
CA LYS A 164 21.70 -3.95 34.05
C LYS A 164 22.02 -2.88 33.00
N SER A 165 22.66 -1.78 33.42
CA SER A 165 23.21 -0.77 32.51
C SER A 165 24.50 -1.26 31.86
N ARG A 166 24.74 -0.89 30.60
CA ARG A 166 26.02 -1.13 29.90
C ARG A 166 27.07 -0.05 30.18
N PHE A 167 26.65 1.07 30.74
CA PHE A 167 27.52 2.16 31.19
C PHE A 167 27.52 2.11 32.72
N ASP A 168 28.72 1.91 33.29
CA ASP A 168 29.07 1.69 34.71
C ASP A 168 29.02 0.25 35.24
N GLN A 169 30.16 -0.43 35.07
CA GLN A 169 30.87 -1.10 36.17
C GLN A 169 32.38 -0.82 36.01
N SER A 170 32.81 0.41 36.27
CA SER A 170 34.22 0.72 36.56
C SER A 170 34.31 1.18 38.01
N SER A 171 34.72 0.25 38.87
CA SER A 171 35.21 0.54 40.23
C SER A 171 36.64 1.05 40.19
#